data_AF-A0A832S7Q2-F1
#
_entry.id   AF-A0A832S7Q2-F1
#
_cell.length_a   1.000
_cell.length_b   1.000
_cell.length_c   1.000
_cell.angle_alpha   90.00
_cell.angle_beta   90.00
_cell.angle_gamma   90.00
#
_symmetry.space_group_name_H-M   'P 1'
#
loop_
_entity.id
_entity.type
_entity.pdbx_description
1 polymer ?
#
loop_
_entity_poly.entity_id
_entity_poly.type
_entity_poly.pdbx_seq_one_letter_code
_entity_poly.pdbx_strand_id
1 'polypeptide(L)' 'MNLQSPINSGESETLEFKEKFDDRTAKSAVAFANAKGGMIL' A
#
# COMPACT_ATOMS: atom_id res chain seq x y z
N MET A 1 -3.29 14.96 2.33
CA MET A 1 -2.06 14.18 2.09
C MET A 1 -1.42 14.66 0.80
N ASN A 2 -0.11 14.91 0.78
CA ASN A 2 0.60 15.21 -0.46
C ASN A 2 1.07 13.90 -1.09
N LEU A 3 0.46 13.48 -2.20
CA LEU A 3 0.76 12.21 -2.87
C LEU A 3 2.03 12.26 -3.73
N GLN A 4 2.59 13.44 -3.98
CA GLN A 4 3.73 13.60 -4.88
C GLN A 4 4.98 12.90 -4.36
N SER A 5 5.20 12.94 -3.04
CA SER A 5 6.32 12.25 -2.40
C SER A 5 6.22 10.72 -2.53
N PRO A 6 5.12 10.06 -2.11
CA PRO A 6 4.99 8.61 -2.27
C PRO A 6 4.98 8.15 -3.73
N ILE A 7 4.39 8.93 -4.66
CA ILE A 7 4.43 8.63 -6.09
C ILE A 7 5.88 8.66 -6.62
N ASN A 8 6.66 9.66 -6.22
CA ASN A 8 8.06 9.78 -6.66
C ASN A 8 8.97 8.72 -6.03
N SER A 9 8.66 8.23 -4.82
CA SER A 9 9.43 7.19 -4.16
C SER A 9 9.08 5.76 -4.61
N GLY A 10 7.88 5.57 -5.17
CA GLY A 10 7.37 4.24 -5.52
C GLY A 10 6.92 3.43 -4.31
N GLU A 11 6.59 2.16 -4.55
CA GLU A 11 6.17 1.20 -3.52
C GLU A 11 7.30 0.91 -2.52
N SER A 12 6.91 0.48 -1.33
CA SER A 12 7.83 0.08 -0.27
C SER A 12 7.23 -1.00 0.63
N GLU A 13 7.98 -1.48 1.63
CA GLU A 13 7.49 -2.46 2.61
C GLU A 13 6.19 -2.04 3.31
N THR A 14 5.85 -0.74 3.33
CA THR A 14 4.66 -0.19 3.98
C THR A 14 3.77 0.61 3.04
N LEU A 15 4.03 0.58 1.73
CA LEU A 15 3.28 1.30 0.70
C LEU A 15 3.08 0.45 -0.55
N GLU A 16 1.84 0.14 -0.88
CA GLU A 16 1.47 -0.58 -2.12
C GLU A 16 0.48 0.26 -2.93
N PHE A 17 0.70 0.36 -4.24
CA PHE A 17 -0.18 1.07 -5.17
C PHE A 17 -1.06 0.08 -5.92
N LYS A 18 -2.38 0.31 -5.92
CA LYS A 18 -3.35 -0.52 -6.65
C LYS A 18 -4.18 0.35 -7.57
N GLU A 19 -4.21 -0.02 -8.85
CA GLU A 19 -5.14 0.60 -9.79
C GLU A 19 -6.62 0.32 -9.45
N LYS A 20 -6.89 -0.78 -8.74
CA LYS A 20 -8.23 -1.21 -8.31
C LYS A 20 -8.18 -1.89 -6.96
N PHE A 21 -9.22 -1.66 -6.16
CA PHE A 21 -9.44 -2.38 -4.91
C PHE A 21 -10.18 -3.69 -5.19
N ASP A 22 -9.46 -4.81 -5.18
CA ASP A 22 -9.98 -6.16 -5.42
C ASP A 22 -9.50 -7.15 -4.35
N ASP A 23 -9.72 -8.46 -4.54
CA ASP A 23 -9.30 -9.50 -3.59
C ASP A 23 -7.81 -9.44 -3.22
N ARG A 24 -6.97 -8.87 -4.08
CA ARG A 24 -5.55 -8.69 -3.81
C ARG A 24 -5.31 -7.58 -2.79
N THR A 25 -6.21 -6.60 -2.66
CA THR A 25 -6.15 -5.58 -1.60
C THR A 25 -6.34 -6.22 -0.23
N ALA A 26 -7.28 -7.17 -0.09
CA ALA A 26 -7.48 -7.87 1.17
C ALA A 26 -6.20 -8.63 1.60
N LYS A 27 -5.51 -9.26 0.64
CA LYS A 27 -4.22 -9.92 0.91
C LYS A 27 -3.14 -8.94 1.38
N SER A 28 -3.02 -7.78 0.71
CA SER A 28 -2.11 -6.71 1.11
C SER A 28 -2.43 -6.17 2.51
N ALA A 29 -3.71 -5.99 2.83
CA ALA A 29 -4.14 -5.53 4.16
C ALA A 29 -3.77 -6.54 5.25
N VAL A 30 -3.97 -7.83 5.00
CA VAL A 30 -3.55 -8.91 5.91
C VAL A 30 -2.03 -8.92 6.08
N ALA A 31 -1.28 -8.75 4.99
CA ALA A 31 0.18 -8.71 5.05
C ALA A 31 0.67 -7.52 5.90
N PHE A 32 0.14 -6.33 5.67
CA PHE A 32 0.48 -5.14 6.46
C PHE A 32 0.07 -5.27 7.94
N ALA A 33 -1.11 -5.81 8.23
CA ALA A 33 -1.58 -6.03 9.60
C ALA A 33 -0.68 -6.98 10.41
N ASN A 34 -0.07 -7.97 9.75
CA ASN A 34 0.83 -8.94 10.39
C ASN A 34 2.31 -8.52 10.36
N ALA A 35 2.65 -7.42 9.70
CA ALA A 35 4.01 -6.91 9.61
C ALA A 35 4.16 -5.63 10.43
N LYS A 36 4.46 -4.49 9.79
CA LYS A 36 4.70 -3.19 10.42
C LYS A 36 3.52 -2.22 10.26
N GLY A 37 2.37 -2.69 9.78
CA GLY A 37 1.33 -1.83 9.20
C GLY A 37 1.74 -1.30 7.82
N GLY A 38 0.85 -0.52 7.20
CA GLY A 38 1.11 0.03 5.88
C GLY A 38 -0.09 0.78 5.31
N MET A 39 0.09 1.31 4.11
CA MET A 39 -0.90 2.07 3.37
C MET A 39 -1.06 1.48 1.97
N ILE A 40 -2.31 1.30 1.55
CA ILE A 40 -2.67 0.92 0.19
C ILE A 40 -3.30 2.16 -0.45
N LEU A 41 -2.74 2.59 -1.59
CA LEU A 41 -3.21 3.75 -2.35
C LEU A 41 -3.77 3.34 -3.70
#